data_AF-A0A4Q3LHX1-F1
#
_entry.id   AF-A0A4Q3LHX1-F1
#
_cell.length_a   1.000
_cell.length_b   1.000
_cell.length_c   1.000
_cell.angle_alpha   90.00
_cell.angle_beta   90.00
_cell.angle_gamma   90.00
#
_symmetry.space_group_name_H-M   'P 1'
#
loop_
_entity.id
_entity.type
_entity.pdbx_description
1 polymer ?
#
loop_
_entity_poly.entity_id
_entity_poly.type
_entity_poly.pdbx_seq_one_letter_code
_entity_poly.pdbx_strand_id
1 'polypeptide(L)'
;MTGTGISKPDRAEWFRATTWTEEHRSRFFARLARSRTSFNRAQYLRIQAFTLGEAGHPEAALELLNLLVTEYPESSQLALAHEHRGAIYRTLGDTQAAIEAFVAGRLAEQGHPNVHTRCSLMLALLIVEERIAERYDEAAAAIDAFGSSNPDLPFPLDVYHVNVVRAALAKQEGRDAEAKRYAERALAASNAQSSAFSRHPKLGLVGSATSKLHSWLRRWAA
;
A
#
# COMPACT_ATOMS: atom_id res chain seq x y z
N MET A 1 15.81 22.92 34.33
CA MET A 1 14.75 23.88 33.99
C MET A 1 15.05 24.42 32.59
N THR A 2 14.84 23.63 31.53
CA THR A 2 13.61 23.53 30.72
C THR A 2 13.08 24.90 30.25
N GLY A 3 13.77 25.49 29.27
CA GLY A 3 13.22 26.53 28.40
C GLY A 3 12.55 25.87 27.21
N THR A 4 11.22 25.75 27.29
CA THR A 4 10.34 25.18 26.28
C THR A 4 10.31 26.09 25.06
N GLY A 5 11.11 25.77 24.04
CA GLY A 5 10.97 26.37 22.71
C GLY A 5 9.74 25.79 22.02
N ILE A 6 8.57 26.36 22.29
CA ILE A 6 7.39 26.12 21.45
C ILE A 6 7.63 26.86 20.14
N SER A 7 8.13 26.13 19.15
CA SER A 7 8.14 26.52 17.76
C SER A 7 6.74 26.98 17.35
N LYS A 8 6.61 28.16 16.73
CA LYS A 8 5.39 28.59 16.03
C LYS A 8 4.90 27.44 15.12
N PRO A 9 3.59 27.12 15.05
CA PRO A 9 3.10 26.20 14.03
C PRO A 9 3.30 26.88 12.67
N ASP A 10 4.34 26.43 11.98
CA ASP A 10 4.83 26.96 10.73
C ASP A 10 3.77 26.81 9.61
N ARG A 11 3.92 27.60 8.54
CA ARG A 11 3.11 27.53 7.32
C ARG A 11 3.10 26.14 6.65
N ALA A 12 3.89 25.18 7.14
CA ALA A 12 4.44 24.09 6.34
C ALA A 12 3.48 22.94 5.98
N GLU A 13 2.63 22.36 6.84
CA GLU A 13 1.93 21.11 6.44
C GLU A 13 0.49 20.98 6.97
N TRP A 14 -0.41 21.86 6.52
CA TRP A 14 -1.83 21.82 6.91
C TRP A 14 -2.60 20.60 6.38
N PHE A 15 -2.01 19.83 5.47
CA PHE A 15 -2.56 18.62 4.84
C PHE A 15 -1.84 17.34 5.28
N ARG A 16 -1.22 17.35 6.47
CA ARG A 16 -0.63 16.16 7.14
C ARG A 16 -0.97 16.11 8.64
N ALA A 17 -2.20 16.48 8.99
CA ALA A 17 -2.64 16.35 10.38
C ALA A 17 -2.76 14.86 10.76
N THR A 18 -2.21 14.47 11.91
CA THR A 18 -2.32 13.10 12.46
C THR A 18 -3.54 12.90 13.37
N THR A 19 -4.36 13.94 13.56
CA THR A 19 -5.60 13.89 14.34
C THR A 19 -6.72 14.49 13.52
N TRP A 20 -7.95 13.98 13.68
CA TRP A 20 -9.10 14.38 12.86
C TRP A 20 -10.31 14.84 13.67
N THR A 21 -10.12 15.93 14.43
CA THR A 21 -11.22 16.61 15.12
C THR A 21 -12.06 17.45 14.13
N GLU A 22 -13.25 17.88 14.54
CA GLU A 22 -14.08 18.77 13.71
C GLU A 22 -13.34 20.07 13.33
N GLU A 23 -12.53 20.63 14.25
CA GLU A 23 -11.72 21.81 13.94
C GLU A 23 -10.68 21.53 12.83
N HIS A 24 -9.98 20.39 12.90
CA HIS A 24 -9.03 20.00 11.85
C HIS A 24 -9.72 19.77 10.52
N ARG A 25 -10.85 19.06 10.54
CA ARG A 25 -11.67 18.79 9.35
C ARG A 25 -12.14 20.10 8.70
N SER A 26 -12.77 20.97 9.48
CA SER A 26 -13.25 22.29 9.02
C SER A 26 -12.11 23.17 8.47
N ARG A 27 -10.97 23.23 9.16
CA ARG A 27 -9.79 23.99 8.70
C ARG A 27 -9.20 23.42 7.41
N PHE A 28 -9.13 22.10 7.29
CA PHE A 28 -8.64 21.42 6.10
C PHE A 28 -9.51 21.75 4.89
N PHE A 29 -10.83 21.57 5.00
CA PHE A 29 -11.75 21.85 3.89
C PHE A 29 -11.81 23.34 3.52
N ALA A 30 -11.74 24.25 4.49
CA ALA A 30 -11.64 25.69 4.21
C ALA A 30 -10.38 26.06 3.40
N ARG A 31 -9.26 25.36 3.62
CA ARG A 31 -8.03 25.53 2.83
C ARG A 31 -8.11 24.82 1.49
N LEU A 32 -8.67 23.62 1.44
CA LEU A 32 -8.89 22.87 0.21
C LEU A 32 -9.73 23.66 -0.80
N ALA A 33 -10.81 24.31 -0.34
CA ALA A 33 -11.68 25.14 -1.16
C ALA A 33 -10.91 26.28 -1.86
N ARG A 34 -9.91 26.86 -1.18
CA ARG A 34 -9.05 27.94 -1.72
C ARG A 34 -7.93 27.46 -2.65
N SER A 35 -7.69 26.16 -2.75
CA SER A 35 -6.67 25.60 -3.64
C SER A 35 -7.06 25.85 -5.09
N ARG A 36 -6.12 26.29 -5.95
CA ARG A 36 -6.49 26.82 -7.27
C ARG A 36 -6.85 25.76 -8.32
N THR A 37 -6.21 24.59 -8.25
CA THR A 37 -6.32 23.56 -9.29
C THR A 37 -6.90 22.27 -8.73
N SER A 38 -7.54 21.49 -9.58
CA SER A 38 -8.02 20.15 -9.23
C SER A 38 -6.85 19.25 -8.85
N PHE A 39 -5.73 19.31 -9.58
CA PHE A 39 -4.45 18.68 -9.22
C PHE A 39 -4.05 18.89 -7.76
N ASN A 40 -3.98 20.15 -7.30
CA ASN A 40 -3.57 20.47 -5.93
C ASN A 40 -4.59 19.92 -4.92
N ARG A 41 -5.89 20.00 -5.21
CA ARG A 41 -6.94 19.46 -4.33
C ARG A 41 -6.79 17.94 -4.18
N ALA A 42 -6.67 17.21 -5.29
CA ALA A 42 -6.46 15.77 -5.28
C ALA A 42 -5.18 15.39 -4.53
N GLN A 43 -4.08 16.11 -4.76
CA GLN A 43 -2.83 15.86 -4.06
C GLN A 43 -2.95 16.07 -2.54
N TYR A 44 -3.57 17.17 -2.10
CA TYR A 44 -3.77 17.43 -0.67
C TYR A 44 -4.71 16.42 -0.02
N LEU A 45 -5.79 16.02 -0.70
CA LEU A 45 -6.68 14.96 -0.23
C LEU A 45 -5.92 13.65 -0.03
N ARG A 46 -5.15 13.22 -1.04
CA ARG A 46 -4.37 11.98 -0.97
C ARG A 46 -3.35 11.99 0.15
N ILE A 47 -2.61 13.09 0.31
CA ILE A 47 -1.57 13.21 1.33
C ILE A 47 -2.19 13.21 2.73
N GLN A 48 -3.25 13.99 2.96
CA GLN A 48 -3.93 14.03 4.25
C GLN A 48 -4.55 12.66 4.58
N ALA A 49 -5.19 12.02 3.60
CA ALA A 49 -5.76 10.69 3.77
C ALA A 49 -4.71 9.64 4.17
N PHE A 50 -3.54 9.65 3.50
CA PHE A 50 -2.43 8.78 3.87
C PHE A 50 -2.00 9.00 5.32
N THR A 51 -1.80 10.25 5.72
CA THR A 51 -1.40 10.58 7.09
C THR A 51 -2.44 10.16 8.13
N LEU A 52 -3.73 10.28 7.83
CA LEU A 52 -4.81 9.83 8.71
C LEU A 52 -4.89 8.31 8.82
N GLY A 53 -4.72 7.59 7.71
CA GLY A 53 -4.67 6.14 7.71
C GLY A 53 -3.56 5.62 8.63
N GLU A 54 -2.35 6.15 8.48
CA GLU A 54 -1.20 5.81 9.34
C GLU A 54 -1.41 6.20 10.82
N ALA A 55 -2.20 7.25 11.09
CA ALA A 55 -2.50 7.71 12.44
C ALA A 55 -3.68 6.97 13.09
N GLY A 56 -4.28 5.96 12.44
CA GLY A 56 -5.38 5.20 13.00
C GLY A 56 -6.76 5.87 12.83
N HIS A 57 -6.93 6.66 11.78
CA HIS A 57 -8.21 7.28 11.39
C HIS A 57 -8.68 6.77 10.01
N PRO A 58 -8.94 5.46 9.85
CA PRO A 58 -9.21 4.86 8.55
C PRO A 58 -10.49 5.37 7.88
N GLU A 59 -11.56 5.64 8.64
CA GLU A 59 -12.83 6.14 8.09
C GLU A 59 -12.67 7.55 7.52
N ALA A 60 -11.94 8.41 8.23
CA ALA A 60 -11.62 9.76 7.76
C ALA A 60 -10.72 9.74 6.52
N ALA A 61 -9.73 8.84 6.49
CA ALA A 61 -8.90 8.65 5.32
C ALA A 61 -9.73 8.21 4.10
N LEU A 62 -10.68 7.28 4.28
CA LEU A 62 -11.60 6.86 3.22
C LEU A 62 -12.52 8.00 2.76
N GLU A 63 -13.05 8.84 3.67
CA GLU A 63 -13.83 10.03 3.30
C GLU A 63 -13.06 10.90 2.29
N LEU A 64 -11.80 11.20 2.59
CA LEU A 64 -10.95 12.04 1.75
C LEU A 64 -10.58 11.38 0.42
N LEU A 65 -10.29 10.08 0.42
CA LEU A 65 -9.97 9.34 -0.82
C LEU A 65 -11.20 9.17 -1.71
N ASN A 66 -12.38 8.96 -1.12
CA ASN A 66 -13.64 8.90 -1.86
C ASN A 66 -13.92 10.26 -2.51
N LEU A 67 -13.77 11.36 -1.76
CA LEU A 67 -13.90 12.69 -2.31
C LEU A 67 -12.91 12.97 -3.46
N LEU A 68 -11.67 12.47 -3.36
CA LEU A 68 -10.70 12.58 -4.44
C LEU A 68 -11.22 11.85 -5.69
N VAL A 69 -11.60 10.58 -5.58
CA VAL A 69 -11.97 9.79 -6.77
C VAL A 69 -13.31 10.21 -7.38
N THR A 70 -14.21 10.84 -6.62
CA THR A 70 -15.52 11.28 -7.15
C THR A 70 -15.50 12.72 -7.62
N GLU A 71 -14.94 13.66 -6.85
CA GLU A 71 -15.05 15.10 -7.13
C GLU A 71 -13.79 15.69 -7.77
N TYR A 72 -12.62 15.07 -7.55
CA TYR A 72 -11.34 15.56 -8.05
C TYR A 72 -10.51 14.43 -8.70
N PRO A 73 -11.04 13.71 -9.72
CA PRO A 73 -10.41 12.53 -10.30
C PRO A 73 -9.18 12.90 -11.16
N GLU A 74 -8.09 13.22 -10.50
CA GLU A 74 -6.82 13.58 -11.13
C GLU A 74 -6.02 12.33 -11.48
N SER A 75 -5.82 12.08 -12.76
CA SER A 75 -5.19 10.85 -13.30
C SER A 75 -3.87 10.49 -12.62
N SER A 76 -3.01 11.49 -12.40
CA SER A 76 -1.71 11.32 -11.71
C SER A 76 -1.81 10.92 -10.24
N GLN A 77 -2.98 11.06 -9.61
CA GLN A 77 -3.23 10.73 -8.21
C GLN A 77 -4.08 9.47 -8.02
N LEU A 78 -4.86 9.07 -9.04
CA LEU A 78 -5.86 7.99 -8.92
C LEU A 78 -5.24 6.65 -8.51
N ALA A 79 -4.15 6.22 -9.14
CA ALA A 79 -3.54 4.92 -8.82
C ALA A 79 -3.12 4.84 -7.35
N LEU A 80 -2.43 5.86 -6.84
CA LEU A 80 -2.03 5.94 -5.43
C LEU A 80 -3.24 6.09 -4.49
N ALA A 81 -4.28 6.83 -4.89
CA ALA A 81 -5.50 6.96 -4.10
C ALA A 81 -6.18 5.60 -3.92
N HIS A 82 -6.24 4.81 -4.99
CA HIS A 82 -6.78 3.46 -4.97
C HIS A 82 -5.90 2.47 -4.19
N GLU A 83 -4.57 2.58 -4.28
CA GLU A 83 -3.64 1.82 -3.44
C GLU A 83 -3.93 2.06 -1.95
N HIS A 84 -4.07 3.32 -1.55
CA HIS A 84 -4.38 3.67 -0.16
C HIS A 84 -5.77 3.18 0.27
N ARG A 85 -6.79 3.32 -0.59
CA ARG A 85 -8.14 2.78 -0.30
C ARG A 85 -8.07 1.28 -0.07
N GLY A 86 -7.38 0.54 -0.94
CA GLY A 86 -7.21 -0.91 -0.82
C GLY A 86 -6.52 -1.31 0.49
N ALA A 87 -5.47 -0.59 0.87
CA ALA A 87 -4.78 -0.80 2.14
C ALA A 87 -5.70 -0.55 3.35
N ILE A 88 -6.49 0.53 3.33
CA ILE A 88 -7.42 0.86 4.42
C ILE A 88 -8.55 -0.17 4.51
N TYR A 89 -9.20 -0.53 3.40
CA TYR A 89 -10.26 -1.55 3.39
C TYR A 89 -9.75 -2.89 3.91
N ARG A 90 -8.51 -3.29 3.55
CA ARG A 90 -7.88 -4.49 4.09
C ARG A 90 -7.70 -4.43 5.61
N THR A 91 -7.26 -3.29 6.14
CA THR A 91 -7.14 -3.08 7.60
C THR A 91 -8.50 -3.14 8.31
N LEU A 92 -9.56 -2.68 7.65
CA LEU A 92 -10.94 -2.76 8.15
C LEU A 92 -11.57 -4.15 7.98
N GLY A 93 -10.88 -5.10 7.34
CA GLY A 93 -11.39 -6.45 7.07
C GLY A 93 -12.40 -6.52 5.91
N ASP A 94 -12.56 -5.44 5.13
CA ASP A 94 -13.42 -5.43 3.94
C ASP A 94 -12.62 -5.90 2.72
N THR A 95 -12.49 -7.22 2.62
CA THR A 95 -11.74 -7.89 1.55
C THR A 95 -12.25 -7.54 0.15
N GLN A 96 -13.57 -7.43 -0.02
CA GLN A 96 -14.16 -7.16 -1.33
C GLN A 96 -13.86 -5.71 -1.77
N ALA A 97 -14.07 -4.73 -0.88
CA ALA A 97 -13.74 -3.34 -1.21
C ALA A 97 -12.24 -3.15 -1.43
N ALA A 98 -11.39 -3.88 -0.70
CA ALA A 98 -9.94 -3.84 -0.89
C ALA A 98 -9.54 -4.35 -2.29
N ILE A 99 -10.12 -5.48 -2.71
CA ILE A 99 -9.97 -6.04 -4.05
C ILE A 99 -10.35 -5.02 -5.12
N GLU A 100 -11.54 -4.44 -5.01
CA GLU A 100 -12.07 -3.49 -5.99
C GLU A 100 -11.18 -2.25 -6.08
N ALA A 101 -10.69 -1.76 -4.94
CA ALA A 101 -9.77 -0.65 -4.91
C ALA A 101 -8.43 -0.99 -5.59
N PHE A 102 -7.82 -2.15 -5.33
CA PHE A 102 -6.57 -2.50 -6.00
C PHE A 102 -6.76 -2.74 -7.51
N VAL A 103 -7.88 -3.33 -7.94
CA VAL A 103 -8.22 -3.46 -9.37
C VAL A 103 -8.34 -2.09 -10.02
N ALA A 104 -9.06 -1.15 -9.41
CA ALA A 104 -9.19 0.21 -9.92
C ALA A 104 -7.84 0.95 -9.98
N GLY A 105 -6.95 0.72 -9.01
CA GLY A 105 -5.60 1.26 -9.02
C GLY A 105 -4.77 0.77 -10.21
N ARG A 106 -4.81 -0.53 -10.52
CA ARG A 106 -4.14 -1.11 -11.70
C ARG A 106 -4.65 -0.51 -13.01
N LEU A 107 -5.97 -0.32 -13.13
CA LEU A 107 -6.56 0.32 -14.30
C LEU A 107 -6.10 1.78 -14.42
N ALA A 108 -5.97 2.50 -13.31
CA ALA A 108 -5.44 3.87 -13.30
C ALA A 108 -3.95 3.93 -13.73
N GLU A 109 -3.12 2.95 -13.37
CA GLU A 109 -1.71 2.85 -13.81
C GLU A 109 -1.61 2.70 -15.34
N GLN A 110 -2.49 1.90 -15.95
CA GLN A 110 -2.53 1.73 -17.41
C GLN A 110 -2.82 3.06 -18.14
N GLY A 111 -3.67 3.91 -17.54
CA GLY A 111 -3.98 5.24 -18.04
C GLY A 111 -2.89 6.30 -17.77
N HIS A 112 -1.91 6.00 -16.91
CA HIS A 112 -0.86 6.93 -16.53
C HIS A 112 0.49 6.23 -16.28
N PRO A 113 1.22 5.82 -17.34
CA PRO A 113 2.34 4.88 -17.24
C PRO A 113 3.52 5.32 -16.36
N ASN A 114 3.65 6.60 -16.03
CA ASN A 114 4.71 7.12 -15.17
C ASN A 114 4.40 6.99 -13.66
N VAL A 115 3.20 6.52 -13.30
CA VAL A 115 2.81 6.26 -11.91
C VAL A 115 2.80 4.75 -11.71
N HIS A 116 3.70 4.30 -10.84
CA HIS A 116 3.80 2.92 -10.41
C HIS A 116 3.48 2.81 -8.93
N THR A 117 2.60 1.89 -8.60
CA THR A 117 2.12 1.60 -7.24
C THR A 117 2.32 0.12 -6.94
N ARG A 118 1.95 -0.32 -5.73
CA ARG A 118 1.92 -1.76 -5.40
C ARG A 118 0.56 -2.39 -5.62
N CYS A 119 -0.38 -1.76 -6.34
CA CYS A 119 -1.74 -2.30 -6.51
C CYS A 119 -1.76 -3.75 -7.03
N SER A 120 -0.94 -4.06 -8.05
CA SER A 120 -0.82 -5.43 -8.57
C SER A 120 -0.27 -6.42 -7.53
N LEU A 121 0.79 -6.04 -6.81
CA LEU A 121 1.38 -6.87 -5.76
C LEU A 121 0.40 -7.10 -4.60
N MET A 122 -0.26 -6.04 -4.14
CA MET A 122 -1.17 -6.07 -3.00
C MET A 122 -2.46 -6.84 -3.31
N LEU A 123 -2.97 -6.73 -4.54
CA LEU A 123 -4.09 -7.56 -5.00
C LEU A 123 -3.74 -9.04 -4.96
N ALA A 124 -2.60 -9.43 -5.55
CA ALA A 124 -2.16 -10.82 -5.58
C ALA A 124 -1.94 -11.36 -4.15
N LEU A 125 -1.33 -10.56 -3.27
CA LEU A 125 -1.11 -10.89 -1.87
C LEU A 125 -2.42 -11.13 -1.13
N LEU A 126 -3.41 -10.24 -1.31
CA LEU A 126 -4.71 -10.36 -0.66
C LEU A 126 -5.44 -11.63 -1.12
N ILE A 127 -5.45 -11.92 -2.43
CA ILE A 127 -6.09 -13.11 -3.00
C ILE A 127 -5.52 -14.40 -2.38
N VAL A 128 -4.19 -14.52 -2.26
CA VAL A 128 -3.57 -15.74 -1.68
C VAL A 128 -3.71 -15.80 -0.15
N GLU A 129 -3.70 -14.65 0.53
CA GLU A 129 -3.84 -14.58 1.99
C GLU A 129 -5.25 -15.00 2.45
N GLU A 130 -6.27 -14.58 1.69
CA GLU A 130 -7.68 -14.91 1.90
C GLU A 130 -8.11 -16.22 1.20
N ARG A 131 -7.21 -16.84 0.41
CA ARG A 131 -7.42 -18.11 -0.30
C ARG A 131 -8.62 -18.08 -1.24
N ILE A 132 -8.75 -16.99 -2.00
CA ILE A 132 -9.81 -16.80 -2.99
C ILE A 132 -9.43 -17.57 -4.25
N ALA A 133 -9.63 -18.88 -4.21
CA ALA A 133 -9.12 -19.84 -5.20
C ALA A 133 -9.58 -19.54 -6.63
N GLU A 134 -10.82 -19.08 -6.78
CA GLU A 134 -11.42 -18.67 -8.04
C GLU A 134 -10.73 -17.46 -8.70
N ARG A 135 -9.83 -16.76 -7.99
CA ARG A 135 -9.05 -15.62 -8.49
C ARG A 135 -7.54 -15.87 -8.54
N TYR A 136 -7.09 -17.10 -8.39
CA TYR A 136 -5.65 -17.39 -8.41
C TYR A 136 -4.98 -17.10 -9.76
N ASP A 137 -5.67 -17.29 -10.88
CA ASP A 137 -5.16 -16.88 -12.20
C ASP A 137 -4.94 -15.37 -12.26
N GLU A 138 -5.81 -14.59 -11.63
CA GLU A 138 -5.65 -13.14 -11.53
C GLU A 138 -4.48 -12.75 -10.63
N ALA A 139 -4.27 -13.46 -9.52
CA ALA A 139 -3.10 -13.26 -8.66
C ALA A 139 -1.79 -13.58 -9.40
N ALA A 140 -1.76 -14.65 -10.21
CA ALA A 140 -0.62 -14.99 -11.06
C ALA A 140 -0.34 -13.89 -12.08
N ALA A 141 -1.36 -13.44 -12.83
CA ALA A 141 -1.21 -12.37 -13.81
C ALA A 141 -0.77 -11.04 -13.16
N ALA A 142 -1.30 -10.72 -11.97
CA ALA A 142 -0.93 -9.51 -11.24
C ALA A 142 0.52 -9.55 -10.76
N ILE A 143 1.01 -10.69 -10.26
CA ILE A 143 2.39 -10.78 -9.78
C ILE A 143 3.41 -10.75 -10.92
N ASP A 144 3.07 -11.33 -12.08
CA ASP A 144 3.91 -11.25 -13.27
C ASP A 144 3.98 -9.82 -13.81
N ALA A 145 2.83 -9.13 -13.90
CA ALA A 145 2.79 -7.73 -14.30
C ALA A 145 3.63 -6.84 -13.36
N PHE A 146 3.52 -7.02 -12.04
CA PHE A 146 4.31 -6.28 -11.07
C PHE A 146 5.82 -6.53 -11.25
N GLY A 147 6.22 -7.79 -11.46
CA GLY A 147 7.61 -8.17 -11.69
C GLY A 147 8.18 -7.59 -12.99
N SER A 148 7.41 -7.58 -14.08
CA SER A 148 7.82 -6.98 -15.36
C SER A 148 8.04 -5.47 -15.26
N SER A 149 7.21 -4.76 -14.50
CA SER A 149 7.38 -3.32 -14.27
C SER A 149 8.44 -2.97 -13.22
N ASN A 150 8.85 -3.93 -12.38
CA ASN A 150 9.79 -3.71 -11.28
C ASN A 150 10.87 -4.80 -11.23
N PRO A 151 11.73 -4.93 -12.26
CA PRO A 151 12.66 -6.07 -12.36
C PRO A 151 13.68 -6.13 -11.21
N ASP A 152 14.07 -4.97 -10.67
CA ASP A 152 15.14 -4.89 -9.66
C ASP A 152 14.66 -5.06 -8.21
N LEU A 153 13.34 -5.00 -7.96
CA LEU A 153 12.70 -5.11 -6.64
C LEU A 153 13.56 -4.55 -5.47
N PRO A 154 13.82 -3.22 -5.42
CA PRO A 154 14.85 -2.66 -4.55
C PRO A 154 14.53 -2.72 -3.05
N PHE A 155 13.28 -3.06 -2.70
CA PHE A 155 12.79 -3.16 -1.33
C PHE A 155 12.66 -4.63 -0.90
N PRO A 156 13.31 -5.04 0.22
CA PRO A 156 13.12 -6.39 0.79
C PRO A 156 11.66 -6.77 1.04
N LEU A 157 10.80 -5.80 1.36
CA LEU A 157 9.35 -6.01 1.53
C LEU A 157 8.68 -6.48 0.24
N ASP A 158 9.07 -5.92 -0.91
CA ASP A 158 8.50 -6.31 -2.19
C ASP A 158 9.00 -7.71 -2.58
N VAL A 159 10.28 -8.01 -2.34
CA VAL A 159 10.84 -9.36 -2.50
C VAL A 159 10.07 -10.36 -1.62
N TYR A 160 9.82 -10.02 -0.36
CA TYR A 160 9.06 -10.85 0.57
C TYR A 160 7.66 -11.15 0.04
N HIS A 161 6.86 -10.13 -0.29
CA HIS A 161 5.49 -10.33 -0.76
C HIS A 161 5.43 -11.09 -2.10
N VAL A 162 6.32 -10.79 -3.05
CA VAL A 162 6.37 -11.51 -4.33
C VAL A 162 6.60 -12.99 -4.12
N ASN A 163 7.53 -13.34 -3.23
CA ASN A 163 7.83 -14.74 -2.96
C ASN A 163 6.75 -15.42 -2.10
N VAL A 164 6.03 -14.69 -1.24
CA VAL A 164 4.82 -15.21 -0.55
C VAL A 164 3.76 -15.63 -1.57
N VAL A 165 3.43 -14.76 -2.52
CA VAL A 165 2.42 -15.03 -3.55
C VAL A 165 2.83 -16.24 -4.38
N ARG A 166 4.07 -16.25 -4.89
CA ARG A 166 4.57 -17.36 -5.70
C ARG A 166 4.61 -18.69 -4.94
N ALA A 167 4.98 -18.68 -3.66
CA ALA A 167 4.97 -19.89 -2.83
C ALA A 167 3.54 -20.43 -2.65
N ALA A 168 2.57 -19.56 -2.42
CA ALA A 168 1.17 -19.95 -2.23
C ALA A 168 0.57 -20.54 -3.52
N LEU A 169 0.80 -19.90 -4.67
CA LEU A 169 0.33 -20.39 -5.97
C LEU A 169 0.98 -21.74 -6.33
N ALA A 170 2.31 -21.86 -6.19
CA ALA A 170 3.01 -23.12 -6.42
C ALA A 170 2.49 -24.24 -5.51
N LYS A 171 2.17 -23.93 -4.24
CA LYS A 171 1.62 -24.92 -3.31
C LYS A 171 0.22 -25.37 -3.73
N GLN A 172 -0.62 -24.47 -4.23
CA GLN A 172 -1.93 -24.83 -4.74
C GLN A 172 -1.84 -25.76 -5.95
N GLU A 173 -0.87 -25.52 -6.83
CA GLU A 173 -0.65 -26.31 -8.04
C GLU A 173 0.10 -27.63 -7.78
N GLY A 174 0.42 -27.96 -6.52
CA GLY A 174 1.16 -29.17 -6.16
C GLY A 174 2.66 -29.12 -6.50
N ARG A 175 3.19 -27.94 -6.84
CA ARG A 175 4.61 -27.72 -7.19
C ARG A 175 5.45 -27.48 -5.94
N ASP A 176 5.52 -28.50 -5.08
CA ASP A 176 6.09 -28.39 -3.73
C ASP A 176 7.55 -27.92 -3.69
N ALA A 177 8.38 -28.39 -4.63
CA ALA A 177 9.79 -27.98 -4.71
C ALA A 177 9.93 -26.48 -5.02
N GLU A 178 9.06 -25.92 -5.86
CA GLU A 178 9.05 -24.50 -6.16
C GLU A 178 8.48 -23.68 -5.01
N ALA A 179 7.39 -24.16 -4.40
CA ALA A 179 6.80 -23.54 -3.21
C ALA A 179 7.84 -23.40 -2.09
N LYS A 180 8.64 -24.43 -1.85
CA LYS A 180 9.77 -24.40 -0.89
C LYS A 180 10.79 -23.32 -1.24
N ARG A 181 11.28 -23.29 -2.49
CA ARG A 181 12.27 -22.30 -2.94
C ARG A 181 11.77 -20.86 -2.81
N TYR A 182 10.51 -20.61 -3.14
CA TYR A 182 9.91 -19.29 -2.94
C TYR A 182 9.76 -18.96 -1.45
N ALA A 183 9.34 -19.92 -0.63
CA ALA A 183 9.23 -19.72 0.81
C ALA A 183 10.58 -19.36 1.47
N GLU A 184 11.66 -20.06 1.10
CA GLU A 184 13.02 -19.76 1.56
C GLU A 184 13.46 -18.33 1.17
N ARG A 185 13.17 -17.91 -0.06
CA ARG A 185 13.48 -16.54 -0.53
C ARG A 185 12.69 -15.47 0.23
N ALA A 186 11.41 -15.72 0.51
CA ALA A 186 10.61 -14.82 1.34
C ALA A 186 11.20 -14.74 2.76
N LEU A 187 11.52 -15.87 3.39
CA LEU A 187 12.12 -15.89 4.72
C LEU A 187 13.47 -15.14 4.75
N ALA A 188 14.32 -15.32 3.74
CA ALA A 188 15.56 -14.57 3.60
C ALA A 188 15.32 -13.05 3.51
N ALA A 189 14.36 -12.63 2.67
CA ALA A 189 13.98 -11.21 2.55
C ALA A 189 13.41 -10.63 3.86
N SER A 190 12.66 -11.42 4.63
CA SER A 190 12.13 -11.00 5.94
C SER A 190 13.20 -10.79 7.00
N ASN A 191 14.39 -11.39 6.82
CA ASN A 191 15.52 -11.24 7.73
C ASN A 191 16.48 -10.11 7.31
N ALA A 192 16.23 -9.44 6.18
CA ALA A 192 17.07 -8.35 5.69
C ALA A 192 17.11 -7.20 6.71
N GLN A 193 18.32 -6.74 7.04
CA GLN A 193 18.55 -5.62 7.97
C GLN A 193 18.73 -4.27 7.24
N SER A 194 18.90 -4.30 5.92
CA SER A 194 19.03 -3.11 5.07
C SER A 194 18.44 -3.34 3.67
N SER A 195 17.98 -2.26 3.05
CA SER A 195 17.61 -2.22 1.63
C SER A 195 18.79 -1.79 0.76
N ALA A 196 18.59 -1.77 -0.57
CA ALA A 196 19.60 -1.33 -1.54
C ALA A 196 19.91 0.19 -1.45
N PHE A 197 19.16 0.97 -0.66
CA PHE A 197 19.30 2.42 -0.58
C PHE A 197 20.27 2.84 0.52
N SER A 198 21.51 3.15 0.14
CA SER A 198 22.58 3.54 1.10
C SER A 198 22.22 4.72 2.01
N ARG A 199 21.49 5.71 1.50
CA ARG A 199 21.05 6.90 2.28
C ARG A 199 19.81 6.63 3.15
N HIS A 200 19.07 5.57 2.84
CA HIS A 200 17.83 5.22 3.52
C HIS A 200 17.72 3.70 3.74
N PRO A 201 18.68 3.10 4.46
CA PRO A 201 18.85 1.65 4.51
C PRO A 201 17.67 0.92 5.17
N LYS A 202 16.82 1.63 5.93
CA LYS A 202 15.65 1.06 6.60
C LYS A 202 14.36 1.11 5.77
N LEU A 203 14.38 1.72 4.58
CA LEU A 203 13.18 1.80 3.75
C LEU A 203 12.81 0.44 3.17
N GLY A 204 11.53 0.09 3.25
CA GLY A 204 10.99 -1.13 2.66
C GLY A 204 11.52 -2.42 3.28
N LEU A 205 11.88 -2.39 4.57
CA LEU A 205 12.11 -3.61 5.34
C LEU A 205 10.78 -4.27 5.71
N VAL A 206 10.81 -5.59 5.94
CA VAL A 206 9.63 -6.31 6.44
C VAL A 206 9.41 -5.97 7.91
N GLY A 207 8.17 -5.64 8.27
CA GLY A 207 7.77 -5.46 9.67
C GLY A 207 7.85 -6.77 10.47
N SER A 208 7.49 -6.74 11.76
CA SER A 208 7.64 -7.90 12.65
C SER A 208 7.02 -9.19 12.08
N ALA A 209 7.81 -10.25 12.04
CA ALA A 209 7.56 -11.54 11.38
C ALA A 209 6.49 -12.44 12.04
N THR A 210 5.48 -11.87 12.68
CA THR A 210 4.44 -12.57 13.44
C THR A 210 3.12 -12.77 12.68
N SER A 211 3.12 -12.61 11.35
CA SER A 211 1.92 -12.76 10.53
C SER A 211 1.61 -14.22 10.16
N LYS A 212 0.32 -14.48 9.87
CA LYS A 212 -0.21 -15.74 9.28
C LYS A 212 0.64 -16.23 8.10
N LEU A 213 1.05 -15.29 7.24
CA LEU A 213 1.91 -15.55 6.08
C LEU A 213 3.26 -16.13 6.49
N HIS A 214 3.91 -15.58 7.52
CA HIS A 214 5.21 -16.05 7.98
C HIS A 214 5.14 -17.50 8.52
N SER A 215 4.04 -17.86 9.19
CA SER A 215 3.78 -19.25 9.60
C SER A 215 3.61 -20.21 8.43
N TRP A 216 3.01 -19.76 7.32
CA TRP A 216 2.92 -20.58 6.10
C TRP A 216 4.29 -20.83 5.50
N LEU A 217 5.10 -19.78 5.36
CA LEU A 217 6.44 -19.89 4.79
C LEU A 217 7.32 -20.88 5.56
N ARG A 218 7.31 -20.83 6.89
CA ARG A 218 8.09 -21.78 7.72
C ARG A 218 7.69 -23.23 7.47
N ARG A 219 6.40 -23.50 7.26
CA ARG A 219 5.91 -24.86 6.95
C ARG A 219 6.29 -25.33 5.55
N TRP A 220 6.29 -24.42 4.58
CA TRP A 220 6.66 -24.76 3.19
C TRP A 220 8.17 -24.84 2.97
N ALA A 221 8.95 -24.15 3.81
CA ALA A 221 10.41 -24.19 3.78
C ALA A 221 11.02 -25.40 4.51
N ALA A 222 10.27 -26.03 5.42
CA ALA A 222 10.68 -27.28 6.08
C ALA A 222 10.74 -28.42 5.05
#